data_AF-B4SG44-F1
#
_entry.id   AF-B4SG44-F1
#
_cell.length_a   1.000
_cell.length_b   1.000
_cell.length_c   1.000
_cell.angle_alpha   90.00
_cell.angle_beta   90.00
_cell.angle_gamma   90.00
#
_symmetry.space_group_name_H-M   'P 1'
#
loop_
_entity.id
_entity.type
_entity.pdbx_description
1 polymer ?
#
loop_
_entity_poly.entity_id
_entity_poly.type
_entity_poly.pdbx_seq_one_letter_code
_entity_poly.pdbx_strand_id
1 'polypeptide(L)'
;MSTNGTVINGRRVHNEEISIEHGTSVLFAGKIPLVWESVDAILLPPAATSISTTRSSAKGPSNAYLQSIDFKEMLFSFKGRINRSTFWTYTLAMAVVQFIVYGFYFMIMKVASSDFTSFTVVTSLLVLLALLFVWPGLALSVKRCHDRNKSGWFHLVSLVPLLGIWYIVEIFFLKGSDGYNQYGEEPVYNPALTQYTVIAAVLSLLSYLYCMWQYLDYCAL
;
A
#
# COMPACT_ATOMS: atom_id res chain seq x y z
N MET A 1 11.83 -0.13 28.47
CA MET A 1 12.92 -1.06 28.12
C MET A 1 13.90 -0.32 27.21
N SER A 2 15.11 0.05 27.65
CA SER A 2 16.17 0.36 26.69
C SER A 2 16.70 -0.98 26.14
N THR A 3 15.90 -1.64 25.33
CA THR A 3 16.32 -2.81 24.56
C THR A 3 17.02 -2.29 23.32
N ASN A 4 18.36 -2.31 23.31
CA ASN A 4 19.22 -2.64 22.16
C ASN A 4 20.69 -2.44 22.59
N GLY A 5 21.09 -3.22 23.58
CA GLY A 5 22.49 -3.28 24.04
C GLY A 5 23.40 -3.91 23.00
N THR A 6 24.70 -3.70 23.18
CA THR A 6 25.76 -4.38 22.44
C THR A 6 25.51 -5.89 22.46
N VAL A 7 25.49 -6.49 21.27
CA VAL A 7 25.38 -7.94 21.12
C VAL A 7 26.78 -8.50 20.91
N ILE A 8 27.16 -9.44 21.76
CA ILE A 8 28.45 -10.12 21.72
C ILE A 8 28.16 -11.61 21.55
N ASN A 9 28.61 -12.20 20.45
CA ASN A 9 28.40 -13.62 20.13
C ASN A 9 26.94 -14.10 20.26
N GLY A 10 25.98 -13.27 19.82
CA GLY A 10 24.55 -13.61 19.83
C GLY A 10 23.85 -13.49 21.19
N ARG A 11 24.54 -13.04 22.25
CA ARG A 11 23.94 -12.74 23.56
C ARG A 11 23.95 -11.23 23.82
N ARG A 12 22.87 -10.73 24.42
CA ARG A 12 22.66 -9.30 24.68
C ARG A 12 23.23 -8.94 26.04
N VAL A 13 24.10 -7.92 26.09
CA VAL A 13 24.71 -7.45 27.33
C VAL A 13 24.02 -6.15 27.76
N HIS A 14 23.71 -6.03 29.06
CA HIS A 14 23.00 -4.88 29.63
C HIS A 14 23.89 -4.17 30.66
N ASN A 15 24.52 -3.06 30.23
CA ASN A 15 24.91 -1.91 31.05
C ASN A 15 25.84 -2.08 32.27
N GLU A 16 26.78 -3.02 32.23
CA GLU A 16 27.92 -3.10 33.16
C GLU A 16 29.23 -3.33 32.37
N GLU A 17 30.38 -2.99 32.95
CA GLU A 17 31.72 -2.95 32.34
C GLU A 17 32.02 -4.22 31.51
N ILE A 18 32.36 -4.05 30.23
CA ILE A 18 32.57 -5.16 29.29
C ILE A 18 34.06 -5.31 29.00
N SER A 19 34.66 -6.43 29.41
CA SER A 19 36.00 -6.84 28.98
C SER A 19 35.90 -7.66 27.69
N ILE A 20 36.67 -7.29 26.65
CA ILE A 20 36.60 -7.89 25.30
C ILE A 20 37.99 -8.45 24.96
N GLU A 21 38.05 -9.73 24.60
CA GLU A 21 39.28 -10.42 24.19
C GLU A 21 39.46 -10.38 22.66
N HIS A 22 40.73 -10.51 22.22
CA HIS A 22 41.12 -10.49 20.81
C HIS A 22 40.37 -11.57 20.00
N GLY A 23 39.70 -11.17 18.91
CA GLY A 23 38.95 -12.07 18.01
C GLY A 23 37.42 -12.07 18.21
N THR A 24 36.90 -11.38 19.23
CA THR A 24 35.46 -11.26 19.45
C THR A 24 34.82 -10.26 18.48
N SER A 25 33.82 -10.68 17.68
CA SER A 25 33.08 -9.78 16.79
C SER A 25 32.01 -9.00 17.54
N VAL A 26 32.11 -7.67 17.52
CA VAL A 26 31.21 -6.76 18.24
C VAL A 26 30.50 -5.87 17.23
N LEU A 27 29.18 -6.02 17.14
CA LEU A 27 28.35 -5.18 16.28
C LEU A 27 27.77 -4.04 17.09
N PHE A 28 28.39 -2.87 16.96
CA PHE A 28 27.82 -1.61 17.40
C PHE A 28 26.82 -1.15 16.33
N ALA A 29 25.65 -0.69 16.75
CA ALA A 29 24.64 -0.19 15.82
C ALA A 29 25.12 1.13 15.19
N GLY A 30 25.89 1.05 14.11
CA GLY A 30 26.45 2.19 13.36
C GLY A 30 27.83 1.86 12.81
N LYS A 31 27.96 1.79 11.48
CA LYS A 31 29.13 1.29 10.73
C LYS A 31 30.45 1.98 11.10
N ILE A 32 31.22 1.40 12.02
CA ILE A 32 32.68 1.56 12.07
C ILE A 32 33.25 0.16 12.29
N PRO A 33 33.84 -0.49 11.27
CA PRO A 33 34.60 -1.70 11.53
C PRO A 33 35.82 -1.31 12.38
N LEU A 34 35.92 -1.82 13.60
CA LEU A 34 37.13 -1.69 14.40
C LEU A 34 38.20 -2.57 13.75
N VAL A 35 39.17 -1.93 13.10
CA VAL A 35 40.40 -2.56 12.64
C VAL A 35 41.41 -2.34 13.77
N TRP A 36 41.77 -3.42 14.48
CA TRP A 36 42.56 -3.35 15.71
C TRP A 36 44.00 -2.85 15.48
N GLU A 37 44.47 -2.83 14.24
CA GLU A 37 45.80 -2.31 13.88
C GLU A 37 45.93 -0.77 13.96
N SER A 38 44.84 -0.01 14.18
CA SER A 38 44.87 1.47 14.11
C SER A 38 44.58 2.22 15.42
N VAL A 39 44.67 1.57 16.59
CA VAL A 39 44.37 2.21 17.89
C VAL A 39 45.61 2.24 18.78
N ASP A 40 46.67 2.89 18.29
CA ASP A 40 47.81 3.28 19.12
C ASP A 40 47.76 4.79 19.36
N ALA A 41 47.62 5.18 20.62
CA ALA A 41 47.70 6.54 21.14
C ALA A 41 46.51 7.49 20.87
N ILE A 42 45.50 7.46 21.76
CA ILE A 42 44.90 8.72 22.25
C ILE A 42 45.02 8.74 23.77
N LEU A 43 45.97 9.56 24.22
CA LEU A 43 46.27 9.92 25.59
C LEU A 43 45.01 10.42 26.30
N LEU A 44 44.66 9.81 27.44
CA LEU A 44 43.64 10.33 28.35
C LEU A 44 44.10 11.67 28.96
N PRO A 45 43.38 12.80 28.80
CA PRO A 45 43.52 13.92 29.73
C PRO A 45 42.87 13.57 31.08
N PRO A 46 43.44 14.03 32.20
CA PRO A 46 43.02 13.61 33.52
C PRO A 46 41.77 14.37 33.98
N ALA A 47 40.87 13.62 34.61
CA ALA A 47 39.88 14.01 35.61
C ALA A 47 39.09 15.34 35.41
N ALA A 48 37.76 15.17 35.51
CA ALA A 48 36.74 16.19 35.70
C ALA A 48 36.23 16.91 34.44
N THR A 49 35.13 16.42 33.89
CA THR A 49 33.91 17.21 33.64
C THR A 49 32.75 16.22 33.44
N SER A 50 31.78 16.23 34.33
CA SER A 50 30.57 15.40 34.24
C SER A 50 29.70 15.85 33.07
N ILE A 51 29.69 15.08 31.98
CA ILE A 51 28.81 15.34 30.83
C ILE A 51 27.43 14.75 31.12
N SER A 52 26.49 15.64 31.43
CA SER A 52 25.06 15.32 31.50
C SER A 52 24.56 15.01 30.08
N THR A 53 24.27 13.74 29.81
CA THR A 53 23.74 13.33 28.51
C THR A 53 22.21 13.31 28.59
N THR A 54 21.55 14.27 27.97
CA THR A 54 20.09 14.29 27.79
C THR A 54 19.67 13.12 26.90
N ARG A 55 19.05 12.09 27.51
CA ARG A 55 18.37 11.01 26.78
C ARG A 55 17.19 11.60 26.00
N SER A 56 17.37 11.80 24.70
CA SER A 56 16.24 11.96 23.78
C SER A 56 15.45 10.64 23.78
N SER A 57 14.29 10.69 24.42
CA SER A 57 13.30 9.63 24.47
C SER A 57 12.84 9.29 23.05
N ALA A 58 13.29 8.16 22.52
CA ALA A 58 12.70 7.58 21.32
C ALA A 58 11.26 7.17 21.64
N LYS A 59 10.31 8.07 21.36
CA LYS A 59 8.89 7.74 21.28
C LYS A 59 8.77 6.52 20.36
N GLY A 60 8.27 5.40 20.90
CA GLY A 60 7.71 4.33 20.07
C GLY A 60 6.70 4.94 19.09
N PRO A 61 6.49 4.33 17.90
CA PRO A 61 5.72 4.96 16.84
C PRO A 61 4.40 5.40 17.44
N SER A 62 4.25 6.72 17.57
CA SER A 62 3.03 7.30 18.10
C SER A 62 1.90 6.82 17.20
N ASN A 63 0.70 6.74 17.75
CA ASN A 63 -0.54 6.44 17.02
C ASN A 63 -0.78 7.36 15.79
N ALA A 64 0.13 8.27 15.46
CA ALA A 64 0.24 9.05 14.24
C ALA A 64 0.82 8.29 13.02
N TYR A 65 1.45 7.11 13.18
CA TYR A 65 1.88 6.27 12.04
C TYR A 65 0.76 5.37 11.51
N LEU A 66 -0.40 5.33 12.20
CA LEU A 66 -1.70 5.12 11.55
C LEU A 66 -2.03 6.38 10.75
N GLN A 67 -1.09 6.76 9.87
CA GLN A 67 -1.14 7.83 8.92
C GLN A 67 -2.55 7.75 8.35
N SER A 68 -3.36 8.75 8.67
CA SER A 68 -4.67 8.92 8.05
C SER A 68 -4.43 8.71 6.57
N ILE A 69 -4.94 7.61 6.02
CA ILE A 69 -4.88 7.42 4.59
C ILE A 69 -5.61 8.63 4.05
N ASP A 70 -4.86 9.60 3.51
CA ASP A 70 -5.49 10.79 2.96
C ASP A 70 -6.28 10.31 1.76
N PHE A 71 -7.58 10.15 1.97
CA PHE A 71 -8.52 9.61 0.99
C PHE A 71 -8.46 10.41 -0.31
N LYS A 72 -8.20 11.71 -0.21
CA LYS A 72 -8.03 12.60 -1.35
C LYS A 72 -6.80 12.22 -2.16
N GLU A 73 -5.65 12.05 -1.52
CA GLU A 73 -4.43 11.59 -2.21
C GLU A 73 -4.60 10.17 -2.75
N MET A 74 -5.31 9.31 -2.03
CA MET A 74 -5.55 7.93 -2.44
C MET A 74 -6.38 7.84 -3.73
N LEU A 75 -7.44 8.63 -3.85
CA LEU A 75 -8.38 8.56 -4.97
C LEU A 75 -8.12 9.58 -6.09
N PHE A 76 -7.48 10.72 -5.80
CA PHE A 76 -7.38 11.82 -6.77
C PHE A 76 -5.95 12.18 -7.19
N SER A 77 -4.93 11.56 -6.58
CA SER A 77 -3.52 11.75 -6.96
C SER A 77 -2.96 10.49 -7.64
N PHE A 78 -1.98 10.63 -8.53
CA PHE A 78 -1.25 9.49 -9.10
C PHE A 78 0.05 9.19 -8.35
N LYS A 79 0.42 10.01 -7.36
CA LYS A 79 1.70 9.92 -6.66
C LYS A 79 1.70 8.79 -5.63
N GLY A 80 2.89 8.22 -5.42
CA GLY A 80 3.13 7.20 -4.42
C GLY A 80 2.81 5.78 -4.90
N ARG A 81 2.78 4.87 -3.92
CA ARG A 81 2.71 3.42 -4.10
C ARG A 81 1.65 2.85 -3.17
N ILE A 82 0.95 1.82 -3.63
CA ILE A 82 0.01 1.05 -2.81
C ILE A 82 0.29 -0.44 -2.94
N ASN A 83 0.19 -1.14 -1.81
CA ASN A 83 0.28 -2.60 -1.79
C ASN A 83 -1.05 -3.22 -2.28
N ARG A 84 -1.03 -4.55 -2.47
CA ARG A 84 -2.20 -5.32 -2.92
C ARG A 84 -3.39 -5.24 -1.98
N SER A 85 -3.18 -5.20 -0.66
CA SER A 85 -4.28 -5.22 0.31
C SER A 85 -5.03 -3.89 0.32
N THR A 86 -4.32 -2.77 0.26
CA THR A 86 -4.91 -1.44 0.06
C THR A 86 -5.61 -1.37 -1.29
N PHE A 87 -4.96 -1.80 -2.39
CA PHE A 87 -5.57 -1.80 -3.72
C PHE A 87 -6.93 -2.50 -3.71
N TRP A 88 -6.99 -3.76 -3.29
CA TRP A 88 -8.24 -4.52 -3.29
C TRP A 88 -9.29 -4.01 -2.30
N THR A 89 -8.87 -3.42 -1.16
CA THR A 89 -9.82 -2.82 -0.21
C THR A 89 -10.54 -1.62 -0.83
N TYR A 90 -9.79 -0.72 -1.50
CA TYR A 90 -10.38 0.44 -2.17
C TYR A 90 -11.16 0.03 -3.42
N THR A 91 -10.68 -0.97 -4.17
CA THR A 91 -11.45 -1.56 -5.29
C THR A 91 -12.78 -2.13 -4.81
N LEU A 92 -12.80 -2.83 -3.67
CA LEU A 92 -14.04 -3.34 -3.08
C LEU A 92 -14.98 -2.21 -2.66
N ALA A 93 -14.48 -1.18 -1.98
CA ALA A 93 -15.29 -0.04 -1.59
C ALA A 93 -15.97 0.61 -2.82
N MET A 94 -15.22 0.77 -3.92
CA MET A 94 -15.73 1.29 -5.18
C MET A 94 -16.72 0.33 -5.86
N ALA A 95 -16.49 -0.98 -5.77
CA ALA A 95 -17.38 -2.00 -6.30
C ALA A 95 -18.72 -2.04 -5.54
N VAL A 96 -18.72 -1.79 -4.23
CA VAL A 96 -19.95 -1.69 -3.40
C VAL A 96 -20.76 -0.46 -3.79
N VAL A 97 -20.12 0.70 -3.94
CA VAL A 97 -20.81 1.93 -4.37
C VAL A 97 -21.43 1.74 -5.76
N GLN A 98 -20.68 1.18 -6.71
CA GLN A 98 -21.19 0.86 -8.04
C GLN A 98 -22.34 -0.15 -8.00
N PHE A 99 -22.25 -1.20 -7.18
CA PHE A 99 -23.32 -2.18 -7.00
C PHE A 99 -24.63 -1.52 -6.57
N ILE A 100 -24.58 -0.61 -5.60
CA ILE A 100 -25.74 0.13 -5.13
C ILE A 100 -26.32 1.00 -6.26
N VAL A 101 -25.46 1.75 -6.96
CA VAL A 101 -25.86 2.62 -8.09
C VAL A 101 -26.52 1.82 -9.21
N TYR A 102 -25.91 0.73 -9.66
CA TYR A 102 -26.47 -0.13 -10.70
C TYR A 102 -27.77 -0.80 -10.22
N GLY A 103 -27.85 -1.23 -8.96
CA GLY A 103 -29.07 -1.77 -8.38
C GLY A 103 -30.25 -0.80 -8.43
N PHE A 104 -30.03 0.47 -8.09
CA PHE A 104 -31.05 1.52 -8.23
C PHE A 104 -31.41 1.78 -9.69
N TYR A 105 -30.43 1.81 -10.60
CA TYR A 105 -30.67 1.95 -12.03
C TYR A 105 -31.62 0.85 -12.55
N PHE A 106 -31.30 -0.42 -12.31
CA PHE A 106 -32.14 -1.54 -12.77
C PHE A 106 -33.52 -1.55 -12.09
N MET A 107 -33.63 -1.10 -10.83
CA MET A 107 -34.93 -0.93 -10.16
C MET A 107 -35.79 0.13 -10.87
N ILE A 108 -35.22 1.30 -11.17
CA ILE A 108 -35.92 2.38 -11.88
C ILE A 108 -36.34 1.91 -13.27
N MET A 109 -35.44 1.25 -14.01
CA MET A 109 -35.70 0.80 -15.37
C MET A 109 -36.79 -0.29 -15.47
N LYS A 110 -37.06 -1.03 -14.38
CA LYS A 110 -38.17 -1.99 -14.32
C LYS A 110 -39.53 -1.33 -14.09
N VAL A 111 -39.56 -0.16 -13.46
CA VAL A 111 -40.80 0.55 -13.11
C VAL A 111 -41.13 1.64 -14.12
N ALA A 112 -40.11 2.28 -14.69
CA ALA A 112 -40.28 3.25 -15.76
C ALA A 112 -40.97 2.55 -16.94
N SER A 113 -42.14 3.08 -17.35
CA SER A 113 -42.78 2.73 -18.61
C SER A 113 -41.75 2.85 -19.74
N SER A 114 -41.94 2.06 -20.81
CA SER A 114 -41.07 1.95 -21.99
C SER A 114 -40.94 3.24 -22.84
N ASP A 115 -41.11 4.42 -22.22
CA ASP A 115 -40.93 5.71 -22.83
C ASP A 115 -39.44 5.94 -23.12
N PHE A 116 -39.14 6.06 -24.42
CA PHE A 116 -37.79 6.22 -24.95
C PHE A 116 -37.02 7.39 -24.30
N THR A 117 -37.72 8.48 -23.96
CA THR A 117 -37.14 9.65 -23.30
C THR A 117 -36.63 9.33 -21.90
N SER A 118 -37.41 8.61 -21.09
CA SER A 118 -37.02 8.22 -19.73
C SER A 118 -35.83 7.29 -19.74
N PHE A 119 -35.83 6.30 -20.66
CA PHE A 119 -34.70 5.40 -20.88
C PHE A 119 -33.40 6.17 -21.21
N THR A 120 -33.48 7.09 -22.17
CA THR A 120 -32.32 7.84 -22.66
C THR A 120 -31.72 8.70 -21.56
N VAL A 121 -32.55 9.43 -20.81
CA VAL A 121 -32.09 10.31 -19.74
C VAL A 121 -31.44 9.52 -18.60
N VAL A 122 -32.11 8.48 -18.10
CA VAL A 122 -31.61 7.68 -16.96
C VAL A 122 -30.31 6.96 -17.33
N THR A 123 -30.24 6.37 -18.53
CA THR A 123 -29.03 5.68 -19.00
C THR A 123 -27.88 6.66 -19.24
N SER A 124 -28.14 7.85 -19.80
CA SER A 124 -27.10 8.87 -19.99
C SER A 124 -26.51 9.35 -18.66
N LEU A 125 -27.34 9.54 -17.64
CA LEU A 125 -26.88 9.90 -16.30
C LEU A 125 -26.02 8.79 -15.68
N LEU A 126 -26.40 7.52 -15.88
CA LEU A 126 -25.60 6.39 -15.41
C LEU A 126 -24.22 6.37 -16.06
N VAL A 127 -24.14 6.58 -17.38
CA VAL A 127 -22.86 6.63 -18.11
C VAL A 127 -21.97 7.76 -17.57
N LEU A 128 -22.53 8.95 -17.38
CA LEU A 128 -21.78 10.07 -16.79
C LEU A 128 -21.26 9.75 -15.39
N LEU A 129 -22.09 9.11 -14.55
CA LEU A 129 -21.68 8.69 -13.23
C LEU A 129 -20.58 7.63 -13.31
N ALA A 130 -20.69 6.63 -14.19
CA ALA A 130 -19.65 5.62 -14.39
C ALA A 130 -18.31 6.23 -14.81
N LEU A 131 -18.31 7.26 -15.67
CA LEU A 131 -17.10 7.98 -16.07
C LEU A 131 -16.41 8.67 -14.87
N LEU A 132 -17.15 9.10 -13.85
CA LEU A 132 -16.55 9.67 -12.63
C LEU A 132 -15.74 8.63 -11.84
N PHE A 133 -16.12 7.35 -11.89
CA PHE A 133 -15.41 6.26 -11.22
C PHE A 133 -14.13 5.83 -11.95
N VAL A 134 -13.96 6.22 -13.23
CA VAL A 134 -12.75 5.92 -14.01
C VAL A 134 -11.53 6.58 -13.38
N TRP A 135 -11.65 7.83 -12.92
CA TRP A 135 -10.53 8.57 -12.33
C TRP A 135 -9.93 7.88 -11.09
N PRO A 136 -10.70 7.59 -10.03
CA PRO A 136 -10.16 6.89 -8.86
C PRO A 136 -9.70 5.45 -9.18
N GLY A 137 -10.37 4.75 -10.11
CA GLY A 137 -9.92 3.43 -10.59
C GLY A 137 -8.54 3.50 -11.25
N LEU A 138 -8.32 4.52 -12.08
CA LEU A 138 -7.03 4.79 -12.71
C LEU A 138 -5.98 5.19 -11.68
N ALA A 139 -6.33 6.04 -10.71
CA ALA A 139 -5.42 6.47 -9.65
C ALA A 139 -4.88 5.28 -8.84
N LEU A 140 -5.74 4.35 -8.45
CA LEU A 140 -5.33 3.12 -7.76
C LEU A 140 -4.46 2.24 -8.65
N SER A 141 -4.85 2.05 -9.92
CA SER A 141 -4.11 1.19 -10.85
C SER A 141 -2.70 1.72 -11.16
N VAL A 142 -2.55 3.04 -11.32
CA VAL A 142 -1.26 3.71 -11.54
C VAL A 142 -0.37 3.56 -10.31
N LYS A 143 -0.89 3.80 -9.10
CA LYS A 143 -0.12 3.57 -7.85
C LYS A 143 0.29 2.11 -7.68
N ARG A 144 -0.52 1.16 -8.16
CA ARG A 144 -0.19 -0.26 -8.16
C ARG A 144 0.90 -0.60 -9.18
N CYS A 145 0.89 0.04 -10.36
CA CYS A 145 2.00 -0.03 -11.34
C CYS A 145 3.31 0.52 -10.74
N HIS A 146 3.24 1.67 -10.07
CA HIS A 146 4.38 2.27 -9.36
C HIS A 146 4.96 1.35 -8.29
N ASP A 147 4.11 0.64 -7.55
CA ASP A 147 4.55 -0.33 -6.57
C ASP A 147 5.25 -1.55 -7.19
N ARG A 148 5.04 -1.82 -8.48
CA ARG A 148 5.80 -2.83 -9.27
C ARG A 148 6.99 -2.23 -10.02
N ASN A 149 7.36 -0.98 -9.72
CA ASN A 149 8.40 -0.22 -10.40
C ASN A 149 8.14 -0.06 -11.92
N LYS A 150 6.87 0.08 -12.30
CA LYS A 150 6.43 0.34 -13.68
C LYS A 150 5.81 1.73 -13.77
N SER A 151 5.88 2.35 -14.94
CA SER A 151 5.22 3.64 -15.19
C SER A 151 3.69 3.49 -15.20
N GLY A 152 2.96 4.57 -14.89
CA GLY A 152 1.50 4.59 -14.98
C GLY A 152 0.96 4.23 -16.38
N TRP A 153 1.73 4.52 -17.43
CA TRP A 153 1.42 4.12 -18.81
C TRP A 153 1.30 2.61 -19.02
N PHE A 154 1.93 1.81 -18.15
CA PHE A 154 1.78 0.35 -18.17
C PHE A 154 0.31 -0.09 -17.98
N HIS A 155 -0.52 0.75 -17.37
CA HIS A 155 -1.95 0.50 -17.26
C HIS A 155 -2.65 0.32 -18.62
N LEU A 156 -2.17 0.99 -19.68
CA LEU A 156 -2.77 0.88 -21.02
C LEU A 156 -2.67 -0.53 -21.62
N VAL A 157 -1.77 -1.38 -21.12
CA VAL A 157 -1.66 -2.79 -21.54
C VAL A 157 -2.97 -3.54 -21.25
N SER A 158 -3.72 -3.12 -20.23
CA SER A 158 -5.04 -3.69 -19.90
C SER A 158 -6.07 -3.57 -21.03
N LEU A 159 -5.89 -2.62 -21.97
CA LEU A 159 -6.80 -2.40 -23.09
C LEU A 159 -6.60 -3.38 -24.25
N VAL A 160 -5.49 -4.12 -24.26
CA VAL A 160 -5.20 -5.12 -25.30
C VAL A 160 -5.67 -6.48 -24.78
N PRO A 161 -6.70 -7.14 -25.37
CA PRO A 161 -7.36 -8.30 -24.76
C PRO A 161 -6.41 -9.43 -24.32
N LEU A 162 -5.48 -9.84 -25.19
CA LEU A 162 -4.54 -10.92 -24.90
C LEU A 162 -3.47 -10.52 -23.86
N LEU A 163 -2.95 -9.30 -23.94
CA LEU A 163 -1.96 -8.79 -22.98
C LEU A 163 -2.60 -8.36 -21.66
N GLY A 164 -3.90 -8.07 -21.67
CA GLY A 164 -4.71 -7.68 -20.53
C GLY A 164 -4.78 -8.80 -19.49
N ILE A 165 -4.82 -10.05 -19.92
CA ILE A 165 -4.77 -11.21 -19.02
C ILE A 165 -3.44 -11.22 -18.25
N TRP A 166 -2.32 -11.01 -18.95
CA TRP A 166 -1.01 -10.92 -18.30
C TRP A 166 -0.92 -9.70 -17.37
N TYR A 167 -1.43 -8.55 -17.79
CA TYR A 167 -1.51 -7.34 -16.98
C TYR A 167 -2.27 -7.58 -15.66
N ILE A 168 -3.41 -8.28 -15.70
CA ILE A 168 -4.20 -8.62 -14.52
C ILE A 168 -3.35 -9.42 -13.54
N VAL A 169 -2.65 -10.46 -14.00
CA VAL A 169 -1.76 -11.26 -13.15
C VAL A 169 -0.68 -10.38 -12.52
N GLU A 170 0.01 -9.60 -13.34
CA GLU A 170 1.16 -8.76 -12.95
C GLU A 170 0.81 -7.69 -11.91
N ILE A 171 -0.32 -7.01 -12.07
CA ILE A 171 -0.69 -5.87 -11.21
C ILE A 171 -1.55 -6.31 -10.03
N PHE A 172 -2.46 -7.28 -10.21
CA PHE A 172 -3.46 -7.59 -9.18
C PHE A 172 -3.00 -8.66 -8.19
N PHE A 173 -2.11 -9.58 -8.59
CA PHE A 173 -1.76 -10.74 -7.77
C PHE A 173 -0.31 -10.73 -7.27
N LEU A 174 0.66 -10.25 -8.07
CA LEU A 174 2.06 -10.28 -7.68
C LEU A 174 2.39 -9.28 -6.56
N LYS A 175 3.47 -9.54 -5.80
CA LYS A 175 3.97 -8.65 -4.73
C LYS A 175 4.58 -7.37 -5.32
N GLY A 176 4.53 -6.24 -4.60
CA GLY A 176 5.31 -5.04 -4.94
C GLY A 176 6.83 -5.22 -4.91
N SER A 177 7.57 -4.20 -5.33
CA SER A 177 9.02 -4.10 -5.17
C SER A 177 9.39 -3.84 -3.71
N ASP A 178 10.45 -4.50 -3.23
CA ASP A 178 10.94 -4.34 -1.86
C ASP A 178 11.66 -2.99 -1.67
N GLY A 179 11.51 -2.38 -0.49
CA GLY A 179 12.23 -1.17 -0.12
C GLY A 179 11.87 0.06 -0.97
N TYR A 180 12.81 1.00 -1.07
CA TYR A 180 12.62 2.26 -1.80
C TYR A 180 12.70 2.05 -3.32
N ASN A 181 11.79 2.67 -4.08
CA ASN A 181 11.88 2.74 -5.53
C ASN A 181 11.67 4.20 -6.01
N GLN A 182 11.75 4.45 -7.32
CA GLN A 182 11.62 5.81 -7.90
C GLN A 182 10.29 6.53 -7.61
N TYR A 183 9.26 5.80 -7.16
CA TYR A 183 7.93 6.31 -6.81
C TYR A 183 7.72 6.47 -5.31
N GLY A 184 8.72 6.14 -4.49
CA GLY A 184 8.72 6.35 -3.04
C GLY A 184 9.04 5.10 -2.21
N GLU A 185 8.88 5.24 -0.90
CA GLU A 185 9.08 4.18 0.09
C GLU A 185 8.09 3.02 -0.09
N GLU A 186 8.44 1.87 0.50
CA GLU A 186 7.57 0.69 0.50
C GLU A 186 6.24 1.00 1.22
N PRO A 187 5.08 0.65 0.64
CA PRO A 187 3.80 0.90 1.28
C PRO A 187 3.69 0.17 2.61
N VAL A 188 3.14 0.86 3.61
CA VAL A 188 2.95 0.32 4.96
C VAL A 188 2.13 -0.99 4.91
N TYR A 189 2.70 -2.04 5.48
CA TYR A 189 2.03 -3.32 5.61
C TYR A 189 0.95 -3.26 6.70
N ASN A 190 -0.29 -3.52 6.33
CA ASN A 190 -1.40 -3.65 7.28
C ASN A 190 -1.86 -5.13 7.34
N PRO A 191 -1.55 -5.87 8.41
CA PRO A 191 -1.92 -7.28 8.53
C PRO A 191 -3.45 -7.48 8.57
N ALA A 192 -4.18 -6.53 9.16
CA ALA A 192 -5.63 -6.60 9.27
C ALA A 192 -6.35 -6.50 7.92
N LEU A 193 -5.81 -5.73 6.97
CA LEU A 193 -6.31 -5.68 5.59
C LEU A 193 -5.81 -6.85 4.74
N THR A 194 -4.60 -7.34 5.05
CA THR A 194 -3.96 -8.41 4.27
C THR A 194 -4.73 -9.72 4.37
N GLN A 195 -5.24 -10.08 5.55
CA GLN A 195 -6.04 -11.30 5.74
C GLN A 195 -7.34 -11.33 4.93
N TYR A 196 -7.92 -10.16 4.59
CA TYR A 196 -9.16 -10.06 3.83
C TYR A 196 -8.95 -9.74 2.34
N THR A 197 -7.69 -9.64 1.88
CA THR A 197 -7.40 -9.17 0.51
C THR A 197 -8.00 -10.09 -0.56
N VAL A 198 -7.90 -11.41 -0.38
CA VAL A 198 -8.48 -12.38 -1.31
C VAL A 198 -10.01 -12.28 -1.33
N ILE A 199 -10.63 -12.15 -0.16
CA ILE A 199 -12.08 -11.99 -0.03
C ILE A 199 -12.52 -10.71 -0.73
N ALA A 200 -11.81 -9.59 -0.52
CA ALA A 200 -12.11 -8.33 -1.17
C ALA A 200 -11.99 -8.42 -2.70
N ALA A 201 -10.98 -9.12 -3.21
CA ALA A 201 -10.81 -9.37 -4.64
C ALA A 201 -11.98 -10.18 -5.23
N VAL A 202 -12.35 -11.28 -4.56
CA VAL A 202 -13.46 -12.14 -4.99
C VAL A 202 -14.78 -11.39 -4.95
N LEU A 203 -15.09 -10.67 -3.87
CA LEU A 203 -16.32 -9.90 -3.75
C LEU A 203 -16.42 -8.78 -4.79
N SER A 204 -15.29 -8.10 -5.08
CA SER A 204 -15.23 -7.12 -6.15
C SER A 204 -15.57 -7.75 -7.50
N LEU A 205 -14.97 -8.90 -7.81
CA LEU A 205 -15.22 -9.62 -9.06
C LEU A 205 -16.68 -10.09 -9.18
N LEU A 206 -17.23 -10.69 -8.11
CA LEU A 206 -18.62 -11.15 -8.08
C LEU A 206 -19.60 -9.99 -8.29
N SER A 207 -19.32 -8.82 -7.69
CA SER A 207 -20.11 -7.60 -7.90
C SER A 207 -20.15 -7.20 -9.39
N TYR A 208 -19.00 -7.14 -10.06
CA TYR A 208 -18.95 -6.80 -11.49
C TYR A 208 -19.63 -7.85 -12.37
N LEU A 209 -19.43 -9.14 -12.09
CA LEU A 209 -20.08 -10.23 -12.84
C LEU A 209 -21.60 -10.18 -12.70
N TYR A 210 -22.10 -9.89 -11.50
CA TYR A 210 -23.53 -9.73 -11.26
C TYR A 210 -24.12 -8.53 -12.02
N CYS A 211 -23.46 -7.37 -12.00
CA CYS A 211 -23.90 -6.20 -12.75
C CYS A 211 -23.88 -6.46 -14.28
N MET A 212 -22.85 -7.15 -14.77
CA MET A 212 -22.76 -7.55 -16.17
C MET A 212 -23.88 -8.52 -16.55
N TRP A 213 -24.19 -9.50 -15.71
CA TRP A 213 -25.29 -10.43 -15.95
C TRP A 213 -26.64 -9.71 -16.01
N GLN A 214 -26.93 -8.80 -15.07
CA GLN A 214 -28.16 -7.99 -15.11
C GLN A 214 -28.28 -7.14 -16.39
N TYR A 215 -27.15 -6.59 -16.86
CA TYR A 215 -27.13 -5.82 -18.09
C TYR A 215 -27.43 -6.70 -19.32
N LEU A 216 -26.81 -7.89 -19.39
CA LEU A 216 -27.06 -8.83 -20.49
C LEU A 216 -28.52 -9.32 -20.50
N ASP A 217 -29.08 -9.64 -19.34
CA ASP A 217 -30.49 -10.01 -19.21
C ASP A 217 -31.41 -8.87 -19.65
N TYR A 218 -31.09 -7.62 -19.28
CA TYR A 218 -31.85 -6.46 -19.72
C TYR A 218 -31.79 -6.24 -21.23
N CYS A 219 -30.63 -6.45 -21.87
CA CYS A 219 -30.48 -6.34 -23.33
C CYS A 219 -31.12 -7.49 -24.12
N ALA A 220 -31.45 -8.61 -23.47
CA ALA A 220 -32.08 -9.76 -24.10
C ALA A 220 -33.62 -9.69 -24.13
N LEU A 221 -34.22 -8.76 -23.39
CA LEU A 221 -35.67 -8.49 -23.33
C LEU A 221 -36.10 -7.47 -24.40
#